data_AF-A0A7C7QQK3-F1
#
_entry.id   AF-A0A7C7QQK3-F1
#
_cell.length_a   1.000
_cell.length_b   1.000
_cell.length_c   1.000
_cell.angle_alpha   90.00
_cell.angle_beta   90.00
_cell.angle_gamma   90.00
#
_symmetry.space_group_name_H-M   'P 1'
#
loop_
_entity.id
_entity.type
_entity.pdbx_description
1 polymer ?
#
loop_
_entity_poly.entity_id
_entity_poly.type
_entity_poly.pdbx_seq_one_letter_code
_entity_poly.pdbx_strand_id
1 'polypeptide(L)' 'MAGDSITLDTPQGPRLVTISEETEVKRAEGEEEASLEDIEPDTRIAVFGQFNGGGRTLLAQVIIILPPQK' A
#
# COMPACT_ATOMS: atom_id res chain seq x y z
N MET A 1 16.72 11.35 -1.29
CA MET A 1 15.63 10.70 -2.02
C MET A 1 14.41 10.76 -1.13
N ALA A 2 13.37 11.47 -1.56
CA ALA A 2 12.12 11.54 -0.81
C ALA A 2 11.37 10.24 -1.13
N GLY A 3 11.34 9.30 -0.19
CA GLY A 3 10.44 8.16 -0.28
C GLY A 3 9.05 8.64 0.09
N ASP A 4 8.05 8.30 -0.73
CA ASP A 4 6.67 8.60 -0.40
C ASP A 4 6.19 7.69 0.73
N SER A 5 5.23 8.18 1.51
CA SER A 5 4.64 7.39 2.59
C SER A 5 3.15 7.61 2.65
N ILE A 6 2.41 6.52 2.83
CA ILE A 6 0.97 6.53 3.04
C ILE A 6 0.65 6.04 4.44
N THR A 7 -0.37 6.63 5.06
CA THR A 7 -0.92 6.12 6.31
C THR A 7 -2.13 5.27 5.98
N LEU A 8 -2.13 4.02 6.44
CA LEU A 8 -3.23 3.08 6.23
C LEU A 8 -3.94 2.80 7.54
N ASP A 9 -5.26 2.96 7.52
CA ASP A 9 -6.11 2.46 8.59
C ASP A 9 -6.26 0.96 8.46
N THR A 10 -5.76 0.23 9.46
CA THR A 10 -5.88 -1.23 9.55
C THR A 10 -6.74 -1.60 10.76
N PRO A 11 -7.32 -2.81 10.81
CA PRO A 11 -8.06 -3.27 11.99
C PRO A 11 -7.25 -3.25 13.30
N GLN A 12 -5.91 -3.25 13.21
CA GLN A 12 -5.01 -3.17 14.35
C GLN A 12 -4.58 -1.74 14.70
N GLY A 13 -5.13 -0.74 14.02
CA GLY A 13 -4.78 0.68 14.12
C GLY A 13 -4.07 1.21 12.88
N PRO A 14 -3.80 2.53 12.83
CA PRO A 14 -3.12 3.15 11.71
C PRO A 14 -1.67 2.66 11.60
N ARG A 15 -1.22 2.43 10.36
CA ARG A 15 0.16 2.02 10.04
C ARG A 15 0.77 2.96 9.02
N LEU A 16 2.03 3.32 9.24
CA LEU A 16 2.82 4.06 8.25
C LEU A 16 3.45 3.06 7.28
N VAL A 17 3.17 3.24 6.00
CA VAL A 17 3.76 2.47 4.90
C VAL A 17 4.70 3.38 4.13
N THR A 18 5.94 2.96 3.99
CA THR A 18 6.94 3.62 3.15
C THR A 18 6.95 2.96 1.79
N ILE A 19 6.94 3.77 0.75
CA ILE A 19 6.91 3.37 -0.65
C ILE A 19 8.24 3.80 -1.29
N SER A 20 8.81 2.92 -2.10
CA SER A 20 10.01 3.19 -2.89
C SER A 20 9.73 3.00 -4.37
N GLU A 21 10.70 3.39 -5.21
CA GLU A 21 10.66 3.15 -6.66
C GLU A 21 10.61 1.65 -7.01
N GLU A 22 10.92 0.77 -6.07
CA GLU A 22 10.86 -0.69 -6.21
C GLU A 22 9.51 -1.28 -5.80
N THR A 23 8.58 -0.46 -5.30
CA THR A 23 7.25 -0.92 -4.90
C THR A 23 6.38 -1.16 -6.12
N GLU A 24 5.93 -2.40 -6.32
CA GLU A 24 4.97 -2.72 -7.38
C GLU A 24 3.54 -2.41 -6.94
N VAL A 25 2.72 -1.85 -7.83
CA VAL A 25 1.27 -1.67 -7.61
C VAL A 25 0.50 -2.54 -8.59
N LYS A 26 -0.50 -3.27 -8.09
CA LYS A 26 -1.31 -4.21 -8.87
C LYS A 26 -2.78 -4.07 -8.49
N ARG A 27 -3.70 -4.34 -9.41
CA ARG A 27 -5.13 -4.53 -9.10
C ARG A 27 -5.40 -6.00 -8.79
N ALA A 28 -6.28 -6.28 -7.84
CA ALA A 28 -6.68 -7.64 -7.51
C ALA A 28 -7.49 -8.29 -8.66
N GLU A 29 -8.22 -7.48 -9.43
CA GLU A 29 -9.00 -7.91 -10.58
C GLU A 29 -8.35 -7.41 -11.88
N GLY A 30 -7.52 -8.26 -12.51
CA GLY A 30 -7.09 -8.08 -13.91
C GLY A 30 -5.64 -7.66 -14.15
N GLU A 31 -5.32 -7.51 -15.43
CA GLU A 31 -4.01 -7.11 -15.99
C GLU A 31 -3.92 -5.59 -16.25
N GLU A 32 -4.89 -4.80 -15.77
CA GLU A 32 -4.84 -3.35 -15.92
C GLU A 32 -3.63 -2.76 -15.18
N GLU A 33 -2.93 -1.85 -15.86
CA GLU A 33 -1.84 -1.07 -15.27
C GLU A 33 -2.39 -0.34 -14.04
N ALA A 34 -1.71 -0.50 -12.90
CA ALA A 34 -2.06 0.12 -11.64
C ALA A 34 -0.88 0.96 -11.16
N SER A 35 -1.17 2.12 -10.60
CA SER A 35 -0.16 3.01 -10.08
C SER A 35 -0.53 3.52 -8.69
N LEU A 36 0.41 4.20 -8.03
CA LEU A 36 0.14 4.86 -6.76
C LEU A 36 -0.91 5.98 -6.88
N GLU A 37 -1.08 6.54 -8.08
CA GLU A 37 -2.06 7.60 -8.36
C GLU A 37 -3.50 7.09 -8.30
N ASP A 38 -3.70 5.77 -8.47
CA ASP A 38 -5.02 5.12 -8.29
C ASP A 38 -5.40 4.95 -6.81
N ILE A 39 -4.48 5.21 -5.88
CA ILE A 39 -4.69 5.04 -4.44
C ILE A 39 -5.13 6.38 -3.85
N GLU A 40 -6.44 6.52 -3.71
CA GLU A 40 -7.09 7.67 -3.08
C GLU A 40 -7.56 7.32 -1.65
N PRO A 41 -7.94 8.33 -0.84
CA PRO A 41 -8.69 8.07 0.38
C PRO A 41 -9.90 7.17 0.10
N ASP A 42 -10.20 6.26 1.04
CA ASP A 42 -11.21 5.19 0.93
C ASP A 42 -10.90 4.04 -0.06
N THR A 43 -9.82 4.13 -0.85
CA THR A 43 -9.35 2.97 -1.64
C THR A 43 -8.89 1.85 -0.71
N ARG A 44 -9.45 0.66 -0.91
CA ARG A 44 -9.00 -0.53 -0.18
C ARG A 44 -7.76 -1.10 -0.82
N ILE A 45 -6.71 -1.25 -0.03
CA ILE A 45 -5.48 -1.87 -0.48
C ILE A 45 -4.99 -2.94 0.50
N ALA A 46 -4.27 -3.92 -0.01
CA ALA A 46 -3.43 -4.81 0.77
C ALA A 46 -1.96 -4.48 0.48
N VAL A 47 -1.15 -4.35 1.52
CA VAL A 47 0.30 -4.08 1.37
C VAL A 47 1.08 -5.27 1.88
N PHE A 48 1.95 -5.79 1.02
CA PHE A 48 2.93 -6.82 1.34
C PHE A 48 4.31 -6.20 1.35
N GLY A 49 5.09 -6.51 2.39
CA GLY A 49 6.38 -5.88 2.58
C GLY A 49 7.05 -6.32 3.88
N GLN A 50 8.11 -5.60 4.25
CA GLN A 50 8.89 -5.89 5.44
C GLN A 50 8.67 -4.83 6.52
N PHE A 51 8.38 -5.29 7.73
CA PHE A 51 8.27 -4.39 8.88
C PHE A 51 9.65 -3.93 9.34
N ASN A 52 9.78 -2.62 9.51
CA ASN A 52 10.96 -1.95 10.04
C ASN A 52 10.61 -1.22 11.35
N GLY A 53 11.64 -0.77 12.08
CA GLY A 53 11.47 0.09 13.26
C GLY A 53 10.61 -0.53 14.37
N GLY A 54 10.78 -1.84 14.63
CA GLY A 54 10.04 -2.55 15.69
C GLY A 54 8.56 -2.81 15.36
N GLY A 55 8.18 -2.87 14.08
CA GLY A 55 6.82 -3.23 13.64
C GLY A 55 5.89 -2.04 13.39
N ARG A 56 6.40 -0.80 13.54
CA ARG A 56 5.61 0.43 13.39
C ARG A 56 5.53 0.94 11.95
N THR A 57 6.55 0.64 11.15
CA THR A 57 6.64 1.07 9.75
C THR A 57 6.73 -0.17 8.87
N LEU A 58 6.03 -0.16 7.74
CA LEU A 58 6.09 -1.21 6.72
C LEU A 58 6.77 -0.64 5.48
N LEU A 59 7.88 -1.23 5.04
CA LEU A 59 8.44 -0.97 3.72
C LEU A 59 7.67 -1.81 2.71
N ALA A 60 6.89 -1.16 1.84
CA ALA A 60 6.11 -1.83 0.81
C ALA A 60 7.03 -2.47 -0.24
N GLN A 61 6.66 -3.69 -0.64
CA GLN A 61 7.23 -4.36 -1.82
C GLN A 61 6.15 -4.49 -2.90
N VAL A 62 4.92 -4.84 -2.49
CA VAL A 62 3.78 -4.95 -3.38
C VAL A 62 2.56 -4.33 -2.70
N ILE A 63 1.84 -3.48 -3.44
CA ILE A 63 0.54 -2.94 -3.08
C ILE A 63 -0.50 -3.52 -4.02
N ILE A 64 -1.56 -4.09 -3.46
CA ILE A 64 -2.69 -4.64 -4.21
C ILE A 64 -3.93 -3.78 -3.95
N ILE A 65 -4.47 -3.15 -4.98
CA ILE A 65 -5.76 -2.46 -4.93
C ILE A 65 -6.86 -3.51 -4.95
N LEU A 66 -7.67 -3.53 -3.90
CA LEU A 66 -8.76 -4.47 -3.71
C LEU A 66 -10.06 -3.89 -4.28
N PRO A 67 -10.99 -4.74 -4.76
CA PRO A 67 -12.30 -4.28 -5.16
C PRO A 67 -13.03 -3.63 -3.98
N PRO A 68 -13.92 -2.65 -4.26
CA PRO A 68 -14.73 -2.02 -3.23
C PRO A 68 -15.61 -3.06 -2.53
N GLN A 69 -15.81 -2.92 -1.21
CA GLN A 69 -16.80 -3.74 -0.50
C GLN A 69 -18.21 -3.31 -0.93
N LYS A 70 -19.00 -4.28 -1.40
CA LYS A 70 -20.45 -4.12 -1.63
C LYS A 70 -21.20 -3.87 -0.33
#